data_AF-A0A9P5QD41-F1
#
_entry.id   AF-A0A9P5QD41-F1
#
_cell.length_a   1.000
_cell.length_b   1.000
_cell.length_c   1.000
_cell.angle_alpha   90.00
_cell.angle_beta   90.00
_cell.angle_gamma   90.00
#
_symmetry.space_group_name_H-M   'P 1'
#
loop_
_entity.id
_entity.type
_entity.pdbx_description
1 polymer ?
#
loop_
_entity_poly.entity_id
_entity_poly.type
_entity_poly.pdbx_seq_one_letter_code
_entity_poly.pdbx_strand_id
1 'polypeptide(L)'
;EGRHGQKKGKPESPELLKARQEREAVLVREYCSLKDSLKDIVDSKKRDNDALKITTSLLRKSPDYYSVWNVRRTILKEGFLDNS
;
A
#
# COMPACT_ATOMS: atom_id res chain seq x y z
N GLU A 1 -16.84 -0.38 -11.52
CA GLU A 1 -16.86 0.88 -10.74
C GLU A 1 -16.13 1.96 -11.53
N GLY A 2 -16.76 3.11 -11.74
CA GLY A 2 -16.16 4.21 -12.50
C GLY A 2 -15.10 4.93 -11.67
N ARG A 3 -14.04 5.42 -12.30
CA ARG A 3 -13.11 6.36 -11.64
C ARG A 3 -13.86 7.67 -11.37
N HIS A 4 -14.48 7.78 -10.20
CA HIS A 4 -15.25 8.95 -9.81
C HIS A 4 -14.34 10.20 -9.84
N GLY A 5 -14.77 11.25 -10.55
CA GLY A 5 -14.08 12.54 -10.59
C GLY A 5 -12.93 12.71 -11.59
N GLN A 6 -12.51 11.68 -12.34
CA GLN A 6 -11.50 11.87 -13.40
C GLN A 6 -12.13 12.43 -14.68
N LYS A 7 -11.76 13.66 -15.05
CA LYS A 7 -12.11 14.23 -16.36
C LYS A 7 -11.42 13.42 -17.47
N LYS A 8 -12.15 13.09 -18.54
CA LYS A 8 -11.57 12.44 -19.72
C LYS A 8 -10.50 13.36 -20.32
N GLY A 9 -9.27 12.86 -20.41
CA GLY A 9 -8.16 13.56 -21.05
C GLY A 9 -8.26 13.56 -22.57
N LYS A 10 -7.50 14.44 -23.23
CA LYS A 10 -7.34 14.44 -24.70
C LYS A 10 -6.66 13.12 -25.11
N PRO A 11 -7.02 12.50 -26.26
CA PRO A 11 -6.34 11.30 -26.74
C PRO A 11 -4.84 11.56 -26.87
N GLU A 12 -4.04 10.77 -26.17
CA GLU A 12 -2.58 10.80 -26.19
C GLU A 12 -2.05 9.97 -27.37
N SER A 13 -0.83 10.27 -27.85
CA SER A 13 -0.12 9.44 -28.82
C SER A 13 0.07 8.02 -28.26
N PRO A 14 -0.01 6.95 -29.09
CA PRO A 14 0.18 5.57 -28.64
C PRO A 14 1.50 5.34 -27.89
N GLU A 15 2.56 6.07 -28.25
CA GLU A 15 3.86 6.00 -27.56
C GLU A 15 3.80 6.55 -26.12
N LEU A 16 3.15 7.70 -25.93
CA LEU A 16 2.97 8.31 -24.61
C LEU A 16 2.10 7.46 -23.70
N LEU A 17 1.04 6.86 -24.26
CA LEU A 17 0.17 5.95 -23.54
C LEU A 17 0.95 4.71 -23.04
N LYS A 18 1.79 4.13 -23.91
CA LYS A 18 2.63 2.99 -23.54
C LYS A 18 3.64 3.36 -22.44
N ALA A 19 4.33 4.49 -22.58
CA ALA A 19 5.27 4.97 -21.56
C ALA A 19 4.58 5.23 -20.20
N ARG A 20 3.35 5.73 -20.21
CA ARG A 20 2.54 5.89 -19.00
C ARG A 20 2.15 4.56 -18.38
N GLN A 21 1.69 3.60 -19.18
CA GLN A 21 1.33 2.26 -18.71
C GLN A 21 2.53 1.54 -18.09
N GLU A 22 3.72 1.67 -18.66
CA GLU A 22 4.95 1.10 -18.11
C GLU A 22 5.27 1.68 -16.73
N ARG A 23 5.16 3.00 -16.55
CA ARG A 23 5.33 3.66 -15.25
C ARG A 23 4.28 3.21 -14.23
N GLU A 24 3.02 3.18 -14.63
CA GLU A 24 1.92 2.71 -13.77
C GLU A 24 2.11 1.23 -13.38
N ALA A 25 2.60 0.39 -14.29
CA ALA A 25 2.89 -1.03 -14.00
C ALA A 25 3.98 -1.20 -12.93
N VAL A 26 5.01 -0.35 -12.93
CA VAL A 26 6.04 -0.34 -11.88
C VAL A 26 5.41 0.01 -10.52
N LEU A 27 4.61 1.07 -10.47
CA LEU A 27 3.92 1.50 -9.24
C LEU A 27 2.97 0.42 -8.71
N VAL A 28 2.24 -0.25 -9.60
CA VAL A 28 1.35 -1.36 -9.24
C VAL A 28 2.15 -2.53 -8.67
N ARG A 29 3.27 -2.91 -9.30
CA ARG A 29 4.14 -3.99 -8.79
C ARG A 29 4.68 -3.68 -7.40
N GLU A 30 5.18 -2.45 -7.19
CA GLU A 30 5.63 -2.01 -5.86
C GLU A 30 4.52 -2.09 -4.82
N TYR A 31 3.31 -1.63 -5.16
CA TYR A 31 2.18 -1.66 -4.24
C TYR A 31 1.73 -3.10 -3.92
N CYS A 32 1.70 -3.98 -4.93
CA CYS A 32 1.41 -5.41 -4.73
C CYS A 32 2.44 -6.06 -3.80
N SER A 33 3.74 -5.80 -4.02
CA SER A 33 4.79 -6.33 -3.15
C SER A 33 4.64 -5.86 -1.69
N LEU A 34 4.31 -4.58 -1.47
CA LEU A 34 4.02 -4.08 -0.12
C LEU A 34 2.80 -4.76 0.51
N LYS A 35 1.76 -5.04 -0.29
CA LYS A 35 0.56 -5.74 0.19
C LYS A 35 0.85 -7.19 0.56
N ASP A 36 1.69 -7.88 -0.22
CA ASP A 36 2.15 -9.24 0.09
C ASP A 36 2.95 -9.24 1.40
N SER A 37 3.86 -8.28 1.59
CA SER A 37 4.59 -8.14 2.86
C SER A 37 3.68 -7.87 4.06
N LEU A 38 2.58 -7.11 3.88
CA LEU A 38 1.58 -6.93 4.93
C LEU A 38 0.90 -8.24 5.31
N LYS A 39 0.58 -9.07 4.30
CA LYS A 39 0.00 -10.39 4.55
C LYS A 39 0.97 -11.28 5.32
N ASP A 40 2.25 -11.29 4.94
CA ASP A 40 3.28 -12.04 5.64
C ASP A 40 3.43 -11.59 7.10
N ILE A 41 3.37 -10.28 7.38
CA ILE A 41 3.38 -9.73 8.75
C ILE A 41 2.22 -10.28 9.58
N VAL A 42 1.01 -10.31 9.00
CA VAL A 42 -0.20 -10.79 9.67
C VAL A 42 -0.09 -12.29 9.94
N ASP A 43 0.30 -13.07 8.94
CA ASP A 43 0.38 -14.53 9.01
C ASP A 43 1.49 -14.97 10.00
N SER A 44 2.65 -14.30 9.96
CA SER A 44 3.76 -14.55 10.87
C SER A 44 3.65 -13.88 12.24
N LYS A 45 2.60 -13.07 12.45
CA LYS A 45 2.36 -12.30 13.68
C LYS A 45 3.56 -11.44 14.11
N LYS A 46 4.32 -10.91 13.14
CA LYS A 46 5.47 -10.03 13.40
C LYS A 46 5.00 -8.67 13.93
N ARG A 47 5.50 -8.29 15.10
CA ARG A 47 5.12 -7.05 15.81
C ARG A 47 6.35 -6.21 16.13
N ASP A 48 7.20 -6.03 15.13
CA ASP A 48 8.47 -5.33 15.24
C ASP A 48 8.44 -3.96 14.54
N ASN A 49 9.58 -3.26 14.62
CA ASN A 49 9.75 -1.97 13.95
C ASN A 49 9.69 -2.07 12.42
N ASP A 50 10.07 -3.20 11.83
CA ASP A 50 10.05 -3.38 10.38
C ASP A 50 8.62 -3.53 9.85
N ALA A 51 7.76 -4.21 10.60
CA ALA A 51 6.32 -4.25 10.35
C ALA A 51 5.69 -2.84 10.40
N LEU A 52 6.14 -1.97 11.31
CA LEU A 52 5.72 -0.56 11.35
C LEU A 52 6.21 0.24 10.13
N LYS A 53 7.43 -0.01 9.62
CA LYS A 53 7.92 0.65 8.41
C LYS A 53 7.09 0.25 7.19
N ILE A 54 6.77 -1.03 7.04
CA ILE A 54 5.94 -1.53 5.92
C ILE A 54 4.53 -0.92 5.97
N THR A 55 3.87 -0.93 7.12
CA THR A 55 2.55 -0.29 7.26
C THR A 55 2.60 1.21 7.01
N THR A 56 3.68 1.91 7.40
CA THR A 56 3.87 3.34 7.09
C THR A 56 3.97 3.58 5.58
N SER A 57 4.77 2.78 4.87
CA SER A 57 4.92 2.88 3.41
C SER A 57 3.61 2.64 2.67
N LEU A 58 2.81 1.66 3.11
CA LEU A 58 1.48 1.40 2.56
C LEU A 58 0.52 2.57 2.77
N LEU A 59 0.44 3.11 3.99
CA LEU A 59 -0.46 4.23 4.31
C LEU A 59 -0.08 5.52 3.59
N ARG A 60 1.22 5.76 3.32
CA ARG A 60 1.66 6.90 2.49
C ARG A 60 1.17 6.80 1.05
N LYS A 61 1.03 5.58 0.51
CA LYS A 61 0.51 5.34 -0.85
C LYS A 61 -1.02 5.24 -0.89
N SER A 62 -1.65 4.67 0.14
CA SER A 62 -3.10 4.45 0.23
C SER A 62 -3.59 4.61 1.68
N PRO A 63 -3.86 5.85 2.12
CA PRO A 63 -4.29 6.12 3.50
C PRO A 63 -5.69 5.59 3.81
N ASP A 64 -6.53 5.42 2.79
CA ASP A 64 -7.90 4.90 2.91
C ASP A 64 -7.96 3.38 3.11
N TYR A 65 -6.82 2.68 3.02
CA TYR A 65 -6.79 1.23 3.18
C TYR A 65 -6.90 0.82 4.67
N TYR A 66 -8.14 0.72 5.15
CA TYR A 66 -8.47 0.45 6.56
C TYR A 66 -7.78 -0.79 7.17
N SER A 67 -7.57 -1.86 6.40
CA SER A 67 -6.90 -3.06 6.91
C SER A 67 -5.49 -2.77 7.41
N VAL A 68 -4.76 -1.84 6.78
CA VAL A 68 -3.40 -1.47 7.21
C VAL A 68 -3.42 -0.79 8.57
N TRP A 69 -4.43 0.06 8.83
CA TRP A 69 -4.61 0.69 10.13
C TRP A 69 -4.89 -0.34 11.23
N ASN A 70 -5.68 -1.38 10.95
CA ASN A 70 -5.92 -2.46 11.91
C ASN A 70 -4.63 -3.18 12.28
N VAL A 71 -3.87 -3.62 11.27
CA VAL A 71 -2.59 -4.30 11.50
C VAL A 71 -1.63 -3.40 12.26
N ARG A 72 -1.53 -2.12 11.90
CA ARG A 72 -0.69 -1.15 12.61
C ARG A 72 -1.09 -0.99 14.08
N ARG A 73 -2.39 -0.90 14.38
CA ARG A 73 -2.87 -0.85 15.78
C ARG A 73 -2.49 -2.11 16.55
N THR A 74 -2.67 -3.29 15.98
CA THR A 74 -2.26 -4.55 16.61
C THR A 74 -0.76 -4.59 16.90
N ILE A 75 0.08 -4.17 15.95
CA ILE A 75 1.54 -4.08 16.14
C ILE A 75 1.88 -3.15 17.30
N LEU A 76 1.29 -1.95 17.34
CA LEU A 76 1.57 -0.97 18.40
C LEU A 76 1.13 -1.47 19.77
N LYS A 77 -0.09 -2.01 19.89
CA LYS A 77 -0.61 -2.52 21.16
C LYS A 77 0.22 -3.68 21.66
N GLU A 78 0.31 -4.76 20.89
CA GLU A 78 0.87 -6.02 21.36
C GLU A 78 2.41 -6.08 21.26
N GLY A 79 3.02 -5.26 20.41
CA GLY A 79 4.47 -5.22 20.24
C GLY A 79 5.18 -4.22 21.14
N PHE A 80 4.54 -3.08 21.45
CA PHE A 80 5.21 -1.93 22.07
C PHE A 80 4.53 -1.41 23.34
N LEU A 81 3.19 -1.41 23.40
CA LEU A 81 2.46 -0.74 24.49
C LEU A 81 2.03 -1.69 25.61
N ASP A 82 1.64 -2.92 25.29
CA ASP A 82 1.17 -3.92 26.27
C ASP A 82 2.32 -4.56 27.08
N ASN A 83 3.59 -4.28 26.73
CA ASN A 83 4.78 -4.70 27.47
C ASN A 83 5.29 -3.64 28.47
N SER A 84 4.48 -2.63 28.82
CA SER A 84 4.81 -1.58 29.81
C SER A 84 4.12 -1.80 31.15
#